data_AF-A0A2G5UVS5-F1
#
_entry.id   AF-A0A2G5UVS5-F1
#
_cell.length_a   1.000
_cell.length_b   1.000
_cell.length_c   1.000
_cell.angle_alpha   90.00
_cell.angle_beta   90.00
_cell.angle_gamma   90.00
#
_symmetry.space_group_name_H-M   'P 1'
#
loop_
_entity.id
_entity.type
_entity.pdbx_description
1 polymer ?
#
loop_
_entity_poly.entity_id
_entity_poly.type
_entity_poly.pdbx_seq_one_letter_code
_entity_poly.pdbx_strand_id
1 'polypeptide(L)'
;MGIDIISVDLYMNYFKGQCKEIVDGLHSTFRRIPTLQIVGEDQQQDELQYILDSMKYTSRLEIYANTREGLPLNIPETIDDLHIDNGSWITLDYVMNSKMSTLSLWNTTLTNEDINVILKSWMEMKSHQNLKNLEIKLKNPENFVDIGLKDITYNMRPSPTGPYSSYIREGPFEVARNGRMATIEVSEYPIGFFVTMCPQPRV
;
A
#
# COMPACT_ATOMS: atom_id res chain seq x y z
N MET A 1 -10.63 33.88 -5.60
CA MET A 1 -9.63 33.17 -4.77
C MET A 1 -10.13 31.74 -4.65
N GLY A 2 -9.46 30.77 -5.29
CA GLY A 2 -9.89 29.37 -5.26
C GLY A 2 -9.50 28.74 -3.91
N ILE A 3 -10.33 27.84 -3.41
CA ILE A 3 -9.97 27.00 -2.27
C ILE A 3 -9.03 25.92 -2.80
N ASP A 4 -7.77 25.92 -2.36
CA ASP A 4 -6.82 24.85 -2.64
C ASP A 4 -7.06 23.73 -1.63
N ILE A 5 -7.66 22.64 -2.11
CA ILE A 5 -7.90 21.44 -1.30
C ILE A 5 -6.67 20.55 -1.33
N ILE A 6 -6.27 20.05 -0.16
CA ILE A 6 -5.13 19.15 0.00
C ILE A 6 -5.56 17.69 0.13
N SER A 7 -6.71 17.44 0.78
CA SER A 7 -7.27 16.11 1.01
C SER A 7 -8.79 16.17 1.03
N VAL A 8 -9.43 15.07 0.63
CA VAL A 8 -10.85 14.79 0.85
C VAL A 8 -10.97 13.45 1.54
N ASP A 9 -11.71 13.43 2.65
CA ASP A 9 -11.94 12.23 3.45
C ASP A 9 -13.42 11.88 3.40
N LEU A 10 -13.75 10.72 2.84
CA LEU A 10 -15.11 10.24 2.63
C LEU A 10 -15.43 9.14 3.63
N TYR A 11 -16.35 9.43 4.55
CA TYR A 11 -16.85 8.47 5.52
C TYR A 11 -18.19 7.90 5.04
N MET A 12 -18.13 6.83 4.25
CA MET A 12 -19.28 6.24 3.55
C MET A 12 -20.38 5.75 4.51
N ASN A 13 -20.01 5.36 5.74
CA ASN A 13 -20.96 4.99 6.80
C ASN A 13 -22.03 6.07 7.07
N TYR A 14 -21.75 7.34 6.74
CA TYR A 14 -22.66 8.46 6.93
C TYR A 14 -23.42 8.88 5.66
N PHE A 15 -23.21 8.22 4.52
CA PHE A 15 -23.82 8.62 3.25
C PHE A 15 -25.32 8.30 3.17
N LYS A 16 -25.81 7.35 3.96
CA LYS A 16 -27.25 7.01 4.07
C LYS A 16 -27.93 6.78 2.70
N GLY A 17 -27.22 6.16 1.77
CA GLY A 17 -27.70 5.87 0.40
C GLY A 17 -27.57 7.03 -0.60
N GLN A 18 -26.89 8.12 -0.23
CA GLN A 18 -26.72 9.32 -1.07
C GLN A 18 -25.31 9.40 -1.70
N CYS A 19 -24.68 8.26 -1.95
CA CYS A 19 -23.29 8.20 -2.42
C CYS A 19 -23.09 9.01 -3.70
N LYS A 20 -23.97 8.81 -4.69
CA LYS A 20 -23.86 9.48 -5.99
C LYS A 20 -24.02 10.99 -5.87
N GLU A 21 -25.04 11.46 -5.14
CA GLU A 21 -25.29 12.89 -4.97
C GLU A 21 -24.12 13.61 -4.29
N ILE A 22 -23.54 12.98 -3.26
CA ILE A 22 -22.37 13.52 -2.54
C ILE A 22 -21.17 13.59 -3.47
N VAL A 23 -20.85 12.48 -4.16
CA VAL A 23 -19.70 12.39 -5.06
C VAL A 23 -19.82 13.35 -6.24
N ASP A 24 -21.00 13.48 -6.85
CA ASP A 24 -21.25 14.40 -7.96
C ASP A 24 -21.10 15.87 -7.52
N GLY A 25 -21.58 16.19 -6.32
CA GLY A 25 -21.39 17.50 -5.69
C GLY A 25 -19.90 17.82 -5.50
N LEU A 26 -19.11 16.87 -5.01
CA LEU A 26 -17.66 17.04 -4.82
C LEU A 26 -16.92 17.13 -6.16
N HIS A 27 -17.28 16.29 -7.13
CA HIS A 27 -16.68 16.28 -8.47
C HIS A 27 -16.84 17.61 -9.20
N SER A 28 -18.02 18.23 -9.06
CA SER A 28 -18.32 19.52 -9.67
C SER A 28 -17.66 20.69 -8.94
N THR A 29 -17.42 20.54 -7.64
CA THR A 29 -16.78 21.56 -6.80
C THR A 29 -15.26 21.61 -6.97
N PHE A 30 -14.59 20.45 -6.97
CA PHE A 30 -13.13 20.38 -6.93
C PHE A 30 -12.53 19.97 -8.27
N ARG A 31 -11.54 20.73 -8.73
CA ARG A 31 -10.82 20.45 -9.99
C ARG A 31 -9.74 19.40 -9.83
N ARG A 32 -9.10 19.35 -8.67
CA ARG A 32 -8.00 18.44 -8.36
C ARG A 32 -7.97 18.16 -6.87
N ILE A 33 -7.77 16.90 -6.51
CA ILE A 33 -7.66 16.44 -5.13
C ILE A 33 -6.29 15.72 -5.01
N PRO A 34 -5.32 16.24 -4.27
CA PRO A 34 -4.03 15.55 -4.12
C PRO A 34 -4.19 14.20 -3.41
N THR A 35 -4.97 14.18 -2.32
CA THR A 35 -5.18 13.00 -1.48
C THR A 35 -6.67 12.68 -1.35
N LEU A 36 -7.04 11.44 -1.63
CA LEU A 36 -8.39 10.92 -1.38
C LEU A 36 -8.30 9.80 -0.34
N GLN A 37 -9.05 9.95 0.73
CA GLN A 37 -9.23 8.93 1.75
C GLN A 37 -10.67 8.45 1.75
N ILE A 38 -10.89 7.14 1.75
CA ILE A 38 -12.21 6.52 1.77
C ILE A 38 -12.28 5.56 2.95
N VAL A 39 -13.26 5.79 3.82
CA VAL A 39 -13.48 5.02 5.05
C VAL A 39 -14.91 4.51 5.04
N GLY A 40 -15.10 3.22 5.32
CA GLY A 40 -16.42 2.63 5.41
C GLY A 40 -16.35 1.17 5.81
N GLU A 41 -17.42 0.67 6.41
CA GLU A 41 -17.53 -0.74 6.74
C GLU A 41 -18.68 -1.35 5.94
N ASP A 42 -18.49 -2.55 5.39
CA ASP A 42 -19.57 -3.30 4.75
C ASP A 42 -20.21 -2.55 3.56
N GLN A 43 -19.37 -1.88 2.76
CA GLN A 43 -19.80 -1.08 1.61
C GLN A 43 -20.08 -1.97 0.39
N GLN A 44 -20.84 -1.45 -0.58
CA GLN A 44 -20.95 -2.10 -1.89
C GLN A 44 -19.74 -1.76 -2.75
N GLN A 45 -19.22 -2.76 -3.47
CA GLN A 45 -18.06 -2.55 -4.33
C GLN A 45 -18.34 -1.54 -5.46
N ASP A 46 -19.57 -1.49 -5.99
CA ASP A 46 -19.93 -0.57 -7.07
C ASP A 46 -20.00 0.90 -6.61
N GLU A 47 -20.45 1.15 -5.37
CA GLU A 47 -20.40 2.48 -4.75
C GLU A 47 -18.97 2.94 -4.53
N LEU A 48 -18.09 2.04 -4.06
CA LEU A 48 -16.68 2.35 -3.90
C LEU A 48 -16.00 2.61 -5.26
N GLN A 49 -16.30 1.79 -6.27
CA GLN A 49 -15.80 1.99 -7.63
C GLN A 49 -16.30 3.31 -8.21
N TYR A 50 -17.56 3.68 -7.97
CA TYR A 50 -18.12 4.96 -8.41
C TYR A 50 -17.33 6.16 -7.87
N ILE A 51 -16.94 6.13 -6.60
CA ILE A 51 -16.09 7.17 -6.00
C ILE A 51 -14.75 7.24 -6.75
N LEU A 52 -14.10 6.08 -6.98
CA LEU A 52 -12.80 6.02 -7.65
C LEU A 52 -12.85 6.50 -9.10
N ASP A 53 -13.94 6.22 -9.82
CA ASP A 53 -14.12 6.62 -11.21
C ASP A 53 -14.50 8.11 -11.34
N SER A 54 -15.21 8.65 -10.35
CA SER A 54 -15.74 10.00 -10.39
C SER A 54 -14.75 11.03 -9.84
N MET A 55 -14.02 10.72 -8.77
CA MET A 55 -13.20 11.71 -8.08
C MET A 55 -11.91 12.05 -8.83
N LYS A 56 -11.53 13.33 -8.86
CA LYS A 56 -10.33 13.83 -9.57
C LYS A 56 -9.08 13.82 -8.69
N TYR A 57 -8.71 12.65 -8.15
CA TYR A 57 -7.53 12.51 -7.29
C TYR A 57 -6.24 12.28 -8.10
N THR A 58 -5.10 12.72 -7.58
CA THR A 58 -3.88 12.84 -8.42
C THR A 58 -2.58 12.34 -7.81
N SER A 59 -2.51 12.01 -6.52
CA SER A 59 -1.22 11.61 -5.92
C SER A 59 -1.35 10.45 -4.95
N ARG A 60 -2.24 10.56 -3.96
CA ARG A 60 -2.39 9.57 -2.89
C ARG A 60 -3.82 9.09 -2.75
N LEU A 61 -3.99 7.78 -2.67
CA LEU A 61 -5.26 7.13 -2.41
C LEU A 61 -5.14 6.24 -1.17
N GLU A 62 -6.04 6.41 -0.22
CA GLU A 62 -6.15 5.56 0.97
C GLU A 62 -7.54 4.96 1.05
N ILE A 63 -7.63 3.64 1.03
CA ILE A 63 -8.89 2.91 1.14
C ILE A 63 -8.86 2.12 2.44
N TYR A 64 -9.54 2.66 3.46
CA TYR A 64 -9.89 1.96 4.68
C TYR A 64 -11.27 1.30 4.58
N ALA A 65 -11.94 1.44 3.43
CA ALA A 65 -13.21 0.81 3.18
C ALA A 65 -13.06 -0.68 2.83
N ASN A 66 -13.90 -1.54 3.41
CA ASN A 66 -14.08 -2.91 2.93
C ASN A 66 -15.41 -3.06 2.17
N THR A 67 -15.43 -3.99 1.23
CA THR A 67 -16.62 -4.31 0.43
C THR A 67 -17.19 -5.67 0.80
N ARG A 68 -18.51 -5.81 0.70
CA ARG A 68 -19.23 -7.08 0.95
C ARG A 68 -18.78 -8.19 0.03
N GLU A 69 -18.55 -7.83 -1.22
CA GLU A 69 -18.30 -8.76 -2.32
C GLU A 69 -16.84 -9.21 -2.33
N GLY A 70 -15.92 -8.43 -1.73
CA GLY A 70 -14.50 -8.70 -1.79
C GLY A 70 -13.97 -8.71 -3.23
N LEU A 71 -14.62 -7.95 -4.13
CA LEU A 71 -14.26 -7.88 -5.54
C LEU A 71 -13.15 -6.85 -5.79
N PRO A 72 -12.34 -7.04 -6.85
CA PRO A 72 -11.28 -6.09 -7.19
C PRO A 72 -11.79 -4.67 -7.45
N LEU A 73 -10.93 -3.69 -7.16
CA LEU A 73 -11.15 -2.28 -7.50
C LEU A 73 -10.23 -1.88 -8.66
N ASN A 74 -10.77 -1.13 -9.61
CA ASN A 74 -9.98 -0.52 -10.67
C ASN A 74 -9.39 0.78 -10.15
N ILE A 75 -8.13 0.70 -9.71
CA ILE A 75 -7.37 1.85 -9.22
C ILE A 75 -6.50 2.38 -10.36
N PRO A 76 -6.57 3.68 -10.69
CA PRO A 76 -5.75 4.28 -11.74
C PRO A 76 -4.25 4.13 -11.46
N GLU A 77 -3.48 3.72 -12.45
CA GLU A 77 -2.01 3.66 -12.36
C GLU A 77 -1.34 5.04 -12.25
N THR A 78 -2.11 6.13 -12.37
CA THR A 78 -1.60 7.50 -12.34
C THR A 78 -1.28 8.01 -10.94
N ILE A 79 -1.69 7.30 -9.89
CA ILE A 79 -1.33 7.66 -8.51
C ILE A 79 0.06 7.12 -8.16
N ASP A 80 0.74 7.84 -7.28
CA ASP A 80 2.08 7.45 -6.82
C ASP A 80 2.03 6.63 -5.54
N ASP A 81 1.04 6.91 -4.67
CA ASP A 81 0.95 6.35 -3.33
C ASP A 81 -0.42 5.70 -3.12
N LEU A 82 -0.41 4.41 -2.77
CA LEU A 82 -1.60 3.64 -2.48
C LEU A 82 -1.52 2.97 -1.12
N HIS A 83 -2.57 3.16 -0.32
CA HIS A 83 -2.83 2.41 0.90
C HIS A 83 -4.17 1.68 0.79
N ILE A 84 -4.17 0.37 1.05
CA ILE A 84 -5.37 -0.48 1.10
C ILE A 84 -5.37 -1.22 2.44
N ASP A 85 -6.38 -0.96 3.26
CA ASP A 85 -6.56 -1.65 4.55
C ASP A 85 -7.11 -3.07 4.36
N ASN A 86 -8.05 -3.26 3.43
CA ASN A 86 -8.73 -4.53 3.19
C ASN A 86 -8.46 -5.06 1.78
N GLY A 87 -7.26 -5.61 1.58
CA GLY A 87 -6.76 -6.06 0.28
C GLY A 87 -6.98 -7.53 -0.04
N SER A 88 -8.07 -8.17 0.42
CA SER A 88 -8.30 -9.61 0.20
C SER A 88 -8.33 -10.01 -1.28
N TRP A 89 -8.74 -9.09 -2.16
CA TRP A 89 -8.77 -9.23 -3.62
C TRP A 89 -7.41 -8.97 -4.30
N ILE A 90 -6.44 -8.43 -3.58
CA ILE A 90 -5.10 -8.13 -4.12
C ILE A 90 -4.36 -9.43 -4.36
N THR A 91 -3.93 -9.63 -5.60
CA THR A 91 -3.14 -10.79 -6.04
C THR A 91 -1.67 -10.41 -6.19
N LEU A 92 -0.79 -11.41 -6.26
CA LEU A 92 0.62 -11.20 -6.59
C LEU A 92 0.77 -10.47 -7.94
N ASP A 93 0.01 -10.88 -8.95
CA ASP A 93 0.04 -10.25 -10.29
C ASP A 93 -0.34 -8.76 -10.23
N TYR A 94 -1.33 -8.39 -9.42
CA TYR A 94 -1.69 -6.98 -9.22
C TYR A 94 -0.50 -6.18 -8.69
N VAL A 95 0.16 -6.69 -7.64
CA VAL A 95 1.31 -6.01 -7.04
C VAL A 95 2.46 -5.91 -8.04
N MET A 96 2.78 -7.01 -8.73
CA MET A 96 3.91 -7.10 -9.66
C MET A 96 3.78 -6.16 -10.87
N ASN A 97 2.55 -5.90 -11.32
CA ASN A 97 2.27 -4.98 -12.42
C ASN A 97 2.12 -3.51 -11.97
N SER A 98 2.05 -3.25 -10.66
CA SER A 98 1.92 -1.89 -10.14
C SER A 98 3.17 -1.04 -10.42
N LYS A 99 2.92 0.18 -10.90
CA LYS A 99 3.95 1.21 -11.14
C LYS A 99 4.04 2.24 -10.01
N MET A 100 3.21 2.10 -8.98
CA MET A 100 3.15 3.01 -7.84
C MET A 100 4.50 3.03 -7.12
N SER A 101 4.86 4.21 -6.60
CA SER A 101 6.11 4.41 -5.88
C SER A 101 5.99 4.02 -4.40
N THR A 102 4.78 4.07 -3.86
CA THR A 102 4.47 3.66 -2.49
C THR A 102 3.27 2.74 -2.47
N LEU A 103 3.43 1.56 -1.85
CA LEU A 103 2.36 0.58 -1.67
C LEU A 103 2.29 0.18 -0.19
N SER A 104 1.11 0.27 0.40
CA SER A 104 0.81 -0.22 1.74
C SER A 104 -0.41 -1.13 1.65
N LEU A 105 -0.21 -2.43 1.79
CA LEU A 105 -1.22 -3.44 1.49
C LEU A 105 -1.49 -4.31 2.71
N TRP A 106 -2.65 -4.12 3.33
CA TRP A 106 -3.02 -4.81 4.55
C TRP A 106 -4.14 -5.81 4.28
N ASN A 107 -4.27 -6.78 5.20
CA ASN A 107 -5.27 -7.84 5.17
C ASN A 107 -5.41 -8.52 3.79
N THR A 108 -4.28 -8.73 3.10
CA THR A 108 -4.23 -9.34 1.77
C THR A 108 -4.28 -10.86 1.82
N THR A 109 -4.32 -11.51 0.65
CA THR A 109 -4.12 -12.96 0.56
C THR A 109 -2.66 -13.38 0.42
N LEU A 110 -1.74 -12.42 0.22
CA LEU A 110 -0.32 -12.65 -0.06
C LEU A 110 0.37 -13.46 1.03
N THR A 111 1.20 -14.40 0.58
CA THR A 111 2.02 -15.29 1.40
C THR A 111 3.46 -14.79 1.48
N ASN A 112 4.27 -15.39 2.36
CA ASN A 112 5.70 -15.06 2.42
C ASN A 112 6.42 -15.48 1.13
N GLU A 113 5.95 -16.52 0.46
CA GLU A 113 6.40 -16.93 -0.87
C GLU A 113 6.10 -15.85 -1.93
N ASP A 114 4.91 -15.26 -1.92
CA ASP A 114 4.56 -14.16 -2.83
C ASP A 114 5.46 -12.94 -2.58
N ILE A 115 5.69 -12.61 -1.31
CA ILE A 115 6.59 -11.52 -0.93
C ILE A 115 8.02 -11.81 -1.40
N ASN A 116 8.51 -13.04 -1.26
CA ASN A 116 9.81 -13.45 -1.79
C ASN A 116 9.93 -13.20 -3.31
N VAL A 117 8.86 -13.51 -4.07
CA VAL A 117 8.81 -13.23 -5.52
C VAL A 117 8.91 -11.73 -5.80
N ILE A 118 8.17 -10.89 -5.05
CA ILE A 118 8.20 -9.43 -5.19
C ILE A 118 9.62 -8.90 -4.93
N LEU A 119 10.25 -9.34 -3.82
CA LEU A 119 11.59 -8.91 -3.43
C LEU A 119 12.64 -9.29 -4.48
N LYS A 120 12.65 -10.56 -4.92
CA LYS A 120 13.56 -11.05 -5.97
C LYS A 120 13.36 -10.30 -7.28
N SER A 121 12.12 -10.06 -7.70
CA SER A 121 11.82 -9.30 -8.91
C SER A 121 12.31 -7.86 -8.85
N TRP A 122 12.22 -7.20 -7.68
CA TRP A 122 12.81 -5.88 -7.50
C TRP A 122 14.34 -5.93 -7.60
N MET A 123 14.99 -6.91 -6.96
CA MET A 123 16.45 -7.09 -7.00
C MET A 123 16.98 -7.37 -8.41
N GLU A 124 16.25 -8.18 -9.18
CA GLU A 124 16.55 -8.52 -10.59
C GLU A 124 16.18 -7.40 -11.57
N MET A 125 15.70 -6.26 -11.07
CA MET A 125 15.24 -5.12 -11.87
C MET A 125 14.10 -5.43 -12.83
N LYS A 126 13.29 -6.45 -12.54
CA LYS A 126 12.13 -6.86 -13.35
C LYS A 126 10.87 -6.06 -13.02
N SER A 127 10.68 -5.65 -11.77
CA SER A 127 9.52 -4.84 -11.34
C SER A 127 9.93 -3.63 -10.49
N HIS A 128 8.95 -2.79 -10.14
CA HIS A 128 9.05 -1.78 -9.08
C HIS A 128 10.24 -0.79 -9.24
N GLN A 129 10.47 -0.30 -10.47
CA GLN A 129 11.61 0.58 -10.82
C GLN A 129 11.64 1.88 -10.02
N ASN A 130 10.45 2.42 -9.71
CA ASN A 130 10.25 3.70 -9.04
C ASN A 130 9.90 3.55 -7.56
N LEU A 131 9.99 2.34 -7.01
CA LEU A 131 9.59 2.05 -5.65
C LEU A 131 10.45 2.84 -4.65
N LYS A 132 9.75 3.47 -3.71
CA LYS A 132 10.24 4.20 -2.55
C LYS A 132 9.89 3.47 -1.26
N ASN A 133 8.69 2.89 -1.18
CA ASN A 133 8.26 2.12 -0.02
C ASN A 133 7.27 1.02 -0.42
N LEU A 134 7.48 -0.18 0.09
CA LEU A 134 6.52 -1.29 0.04
C LEU A 134 6.27 -1.75 1.47
N GLU A 135 5.03 -1.78 1.91
CA GLU A 135 4.61 -2.33 3.18
C GLU A 135 3.51 -3.37 2.95
N ILE A 136 3.67 -4.55 3.54
CA ILE A 136 2.68 -5.63 3.45
C ILE A 136 2.46 -6.20 4.86
N LYS A 137 1.20 -6.31 5.27
CA LYS A 137 0.84 -6.99 6.52
C LYS A 137 1.09 -8.50 6.39
N LEU A 138 1.88 -9.07 7.29
CA LEU A 138 2.22 -10.48 7.32
C LEU A 138 1.12 -11.30 8.00
N LYS A 139 0.79 -12.45 7.42
CA LYS A 139 -0.04 -13.49 8.06
C LYS A 139 0.77 -14.36 9.01
N ASN A 140 1.97 -14.73 8.59
CA ASN A 140 2.87 -15.63 9.29
C ASN A 140 4.22 -14.92 9.50
N PRO A 141 4.36 -14.09 10.53
CA PRO A 141 5.62 -13.36 10.76
C PRO A 141 6.78 -14.28 11.14
N GLU A 142 6.51 -15.40 11.83
CA GLU A 142 7.53 -16.26 12.43
C GLU A 142 8.44 -16.96 11.41
N ASN A 143 7.98 -17.16 10.18
CA ASN A 143 8.76 -17.81 9.12
C ASN A 143 9.12 -16.83 7.99
N PHE A 144 9.03 -15.52 8.24
CA PHE A 144 9.34 -14.53 7.22
C PHE A 144 10.80 -14.59 6.78
N VAL A 145 11.76 -14.69 7.71
CA VAL A 145 13.18 -14.84 7.35
C VAL A 145 13.44 -16.11 6.54
N ASP A 146 12.86 -17.23 6.93
CA ASP A 146 13.10 -18.52 6.27
C ASP A 146 12.46 -18.62 4.88
N ILE A 147 11.29 -18.01 4.69
CA ILE A 147 10.49 -18.12 3.46
C ILE A 147 10.56 -16.84 2.63
N GLY A 148 10.26 -15.69 3.24
CA GLY A 148 10.24 -14.38 2.60
C GLY A 148 11.61 -13.94 2.10
N LEU A 149 12.69 -14.28 2.83
CA LEU A 149 14.07 -13.98 2.43
C LEU A 149 14.81 -15.18 1.83
N LYS A 150 14.11 -16.26 1.50
CA LYS A 150 14.73 -17.45 0.92
C LYS A 150 15.47 -17.13 -0.38
N ASP A 151 16.71 -17.62 -0.49
CA ASP A 151 17.63 -17.40 -1.61
C ASP A 151 17.93 -15.91 -1.90
N ILE A 152 17.71 -15.02 -0.92
CA ILE A 152 18.11 -13.61 -1.00
C ILE A 152 19.39 -13.43 -0.17
N THR A 153 20.45 -12.91 -0.79
CA THR A 153 21.64 -12.49 -0.05
C THR A 153 21.39 -11.13 0.60
N TYR A 154 21.57 -11.04 1.91
CA TYR A 154 21.42 -9.82 2.67
C TYR A 154 22.53 -9.64 3.71
N ASN A 155 22.75 -8.41 4.14
CA ASN A 155 23.59 -8.08 5.30
C ASN A 155 22.70 -7.60 6.44
N MET A 156 22.93 -8.11 7.65
CA MET A 156 22.20 -7.63 8.83
C MET A 156 22.93 -6.43 9.45
N ARG A 157 22.20 -5.33 9.68
CA ARG A 157 22.72 -4.20 10.46
C ARG A 157 22.24 -4.28 11.91
N PRO A 158 22.98 -3.66 12.85
CA PRO A 158 22.44 -3.42 14.19
C PRO A 158 21.15 -2.63 14.06
N SER A 159 20.11 -3.03 14.79
CA SER A 159 18.86 -2.28 14.84
C SER A 159 19.15 -0.83 15.26
N PRO A 160 18.49 0.17 14.63
CA PRO A 160 18.68 1.56 15.01
C PRO A 160 18.44 1.75 16.51
N THR A 161 19.19 2.64 17.16
CA THR A 161 18.85 3.08 18.52
C THR A 161 17.95 4.30 18.40
N GLY A 162 16.65 4.14 18.64
CA GLY A 162 15.68 5.24 18.49
C GLY A 162 14.29 4.86 18.99
N PRO A 163 13.36 5.83 19.12
CA PRO A 163 12.03 5.58 19.69
C PRO A 163 11.19 4.57 18.89
N TYR A 164 11.54 4.34 17.61
CA TYR A 164 10.85 3.38 16.74
C TYR A 164 11.51 2.00 16.70
N SER A 165 12.69 1.82 17.33
CA SER A 165 13.40 0.54 17.31
C SER A 165 12.68 -0.56 18.08
N SER A 166 11.80 -0.18 19.02
CA SER A 166 10.97 -1.13 19.78
C SER A 166 9.97 -1.89 18.91
N TYR A 167 9.65 -1.38 17.71
CA TYR A 167 8.74 -2.05 16.80
C TYR A 167 9.45 -3.06 15.90
N ILE A 168 10.77 -2.95 15.69
CA ILE A 168 11.50 -3.87 14.81
C ILE A 168 11.62 -5.21 15.52
N ARG A 169 10.99 -6.24 14.94
CA ARG A 169 11.08 -7.62 15.39
C ARG A 169 12.23 -8.36 14.71
N GLU A 170 12.38 -8.16 13.40
CA GLU A 170 13.44 -8.80 12.60
C GLU A 170 14.07 -7.80 11.62
N GLY A 171 15.38 -7.92 11.42
CA GLY A 171 16.17 -6.99 10.60
C GLY A 171 16.72 -5.82 11.43
N PRO A 172 17.17 -4.72 10.77
CA PRO A 172 17.09 -4.45 9.34
C PRO A 172 18.04 -5.31 8.49
N PHE A 173 17.50 -5.87 7.41
CA PHE A 173 18.21 -6.62 6.37
C PHE A 173 18.51 -5.71 5.18
N GLU A 174 19.77 -5.59 4.80
CA GLU A 174 20.18 -4.83 3.63
C GLU A 174 20.33 -5.74 2.41
N VAL A 175 19.57 -5.42 1.37
CA VAL A 175 19.65 -6.09 0.06
C VAL A 175 20.12 -5.12 -1.01
N ALA A 176 20.80 -5.64 -2.02
CA ALA A 176 21.35 -4.84 -3.11
C ALA A 176 20.65 -5.12 -4.44
N ARG A 177 20.41 -4.07 -5.20
CA ARG A 177 19.93 -4.07 -6.58
C ARG A 177 20.90 -3.25 -7.42
N ASN A 178 21.82 -3.92 -8.10
CA ASN A 178 22.81 -3.27 -8.97
C ASN A 178 23.50 -2.04 -8.30
N GLY A 179 23.95 -2.20 -7.06
CA GLY A 179 24.56 -1.13 -6.26
C GLY A 179 23.59 -0.20 -5.51
N ARG A 180 22.29 -0.21 -5.82
CA ARG A 180 21.26 0.48 -5.02
C ARG A 180 20.83 -0.41 -3.86
N MET A 181 20.96 0.08 -2.63
CA MET A 181 20.56 -0.66 -1.44
C MET A 181 19.07 -0.47 -1.14
N ALA A 182 18.44 -1.47 -0.53
CA ALA A 182 17.17 -1.35 0.15
C ALA A 182 17.27 -1.99 1.54
N THR A 183 16.49 -1.44 2.47
CA THR A 183 16.31 -2.02 3.80
C THR A 183 15.01 -2.78 3.83
N ILE A 184 15.05 -4.01 4.33
CA ILE A 184 13.88 -4.84 4.63
C ILE A 184 13.84 -5.06 6.13
N GLU A 185 12.68 -4.89 6.75
CA GLU A 185 12.48 -5.17 8.17
C GLU A 185 11.08 -5.72 8.42
N VAL A 186 10.95 -6.47 9.52
CA VAL A 186 9.66 -6.88 10.05
C VAL A 186 9.38 -6.09 11.31
N SER A 187 8.26 -5.36 11.31
CA SER A 187 7.82 -4.52 12.42
C SER A 187 6.54 -5.06 13.05
N GLU A 188 6.47 -5.00 14.37
CA GLU A 188 5.34 -5.40 15.21
C GLU A 188 4.60 -4.14 15.68
N TYR A 189 3.36 -3.96 15.23
CA TYR A 189 2.45 -2.90 15.69
C TYR A 189 1.24 -3.51 16.41
N PRO A 190 0.46 -2.72 17.17
CA PRO A 190 -0.76 -3.24 17.83
C PRO A 190 -1.76 -3.91 16.89
N ILE A 191 -1.71 -3.56 15.61
CA ILE A 191 -2.60 -4.03 14.54
C ILE A 191 -2.04 -5.23 13.75
N GLY A 192 -0.82 -5.70 14.08
CA GLY A 192 -0.21 -6.89 13.50
C GLY A 192 1.26 -6.70 13.11
N PHE A 193 1.74 -7.61 12.27
CA PHE A 193 3.13 -7.63 11.80
C PHE A 193 3.21 -7.19 10.35
N PHE A 194 4.26 -6.45 10.00
CA PHE A 194 4.41 -5.85 8.69
C PHE A 194 5.83 -6.06 8.21
N VAL A 195 5.98 -6.51 6.97
CA VAL A 195 7.24 -6.39 6.26
C VAL A 195 7.25 -5.05 5.55
N THR A 196 8.34 -4.32 5.69
CA THR A 196 8.61 -3.12 4.89
C THR A 196 9.84 -3.34 4.01
N MET A 197 9.84 -2.76 2.81
CA MET A 197 11.02 -2.62 1.97
C MET A 197 11.15 -1.17 1.52
N CYS A 198 12.27 -0.55 1.91
CA CYS A 198 12.60 0.85 1.65
C CYS A 198 13.88 0.96 0.80
N PRO A 199 13.77 1.05 -0.54
CA PRO A 199 14.90 1.39 -1.39
C PRO A 199 15.50 2.76 -1.06
N GLN A 200 16.83 2.84 -0.93
CA GLN A 200 17.52 4.11 -0.75
C GLN A 200 17.31 5.03 -1.95
N PRO A 201 17.35 6.37 -1.78
CA PRO A 201 17.30 7.32 -2.88
C PRO A 201 18.39 7.02 -3.92
N ARG A 202 18.11 7.26 -5.21
CA ARG A 202 19.15 7.24 -6.24
C ARG A 202 20.06 8.45 -5.99
N VAL A 203 21.37 8.21 -5.85
CA VAL A 203 22.40 9.26 -5.76
C VAL A 203 22.57 9.91 -7.13
#